data_AF-A0A7X5U1N7-F1
#
_entry.id   AF-A0A7X5U1N7-F1
#
_cell.length_a   1.000
_cell.length_b   1.000
_cell.length_c   1.000
_cell.angle_alpha   90.00
_cell.angle_beta   90.00
_cell.angle_gamma   90.00
#
_symmetry.space_group_name_H-M   'P 1'
#
loop_
_entity.id
_entity.type
_entity.pdbx_description
1 polymer ?
#
loop_
_entity_poly.entity_id
_entity_poly.type
_entity_poly.pdbx_seq_one_letter_code
_entity_poly.pdbx_strand_id
1 'polypeptide(L)'
;MQVSHKFVAESAVFDEDNLVSCAGLVPLMSLAQQTGLSRLLADKIHIATPRIKSGSANPAPKLATLIAGMCGGADCIDDIDVIRLGGMKTLFGGVYAPSTVGTLLREFTFGHARQL
;
A
#
# COMPACT_ATOMS: atom_id res chain seq x y z
N MET A 1 -35.83 0.32 -23.96
CA MET A 1 -35.79 0.72 -22.54
C MET A 1 -34.33 0.78 -22.13
N GLN A 2 -33.76 1.97 -22.06
CA GLN A 2 -32.34 2.19 -21.77
C GLN A 2 -32.24 2.63 -20.31
N VAL A 3 -31.68 1.79 -19.45
CA VAL A 3 -31.62 2.05 -18.01
C VAL A 3 -30.43 2.97 -17.72
N SER A 4 -30.71 4.19 -17.24
CA SER A 4 -29.73 5.22 -16.93
C SER A 4 -29.24 5.09 -15.49
N HIS A 5 -28.46 4.06 -15.17
CA HIS A 5 -27.73 4.00 -13.91
C HIS A 5 -26.24 4.22 -14.18
N LYS A 6 -25.68 5.30 -13.64
CA LYS A 6 -24.23 5.41 -13.44
C LYS A 6 -23.91 4.55 -12.22
N PHE A 7 -23.21 3.45 -12.42
CA PHE A 7 -22.61 2.72 -11.31
C PHE A 7 -21.72 3.70 -10.54
N VAL A 8 -22.00 3.87 -9.25
CA VAL A 8 -21.14 4.62 -8.34
C VAL A 8 -19.88 3.77 -8.14
N ALA A 9 -18.72 4.39 -7.95
CA ALA A 9 -17.44 3.68 -7.81
C ALA A 9 -17.44 2.56 -6.75
N GLU A 10 -18.34 2.62 -5.76
CA GLU A 10 -18.51 1.63 -4.68
C GLU A 10 -19.58 0.55 -4.96
N SER A 11 -20.18 0.54 -6.15
CA SER A 11 -21.31 -0.35 -6.44
C SER A 11 -20.93 -1.80 -6.75
N ALA A 12 -19.64 -2.08 -6.98
CA ALA A 12 -19.13 -3.41 -7.25
C ALA A 12 -18.28 -3.89 -6.07
N VAL A 13 -18.71 -4.98 -5.45
CA VAL A 13 -18.00 -5.67 -4.38
C VAL A 13 -17.83 -7.14 -4.75
N PHE A 14 -16.79 -7.78 -4.23
CA PHE A 14 -16.67 -9.23 -4.32
C PHE A 14 -17.82 -9.86 -3.53
N ASP A 15 -18.54 -10.79 -4.17
CA ASP A 15 -19.62 -11.57 -3.57
C ASP A 15 -19.11 -12.83 -2.85
N GLU A 16 -17.85 -13.20 -3.08
CA GLU A 16 -17.16 -14.33 -2.47
C GLU A 16 -15.92 -13.88 -1.69
N ASP A 17 -15.85 -14.28 -0.42
CA ASP A 17 -14.80 -13.85 0.52
C ASP A 17 -13.39 -14.37 0.16
N ASN A 18 -13.33 -15.44 -0.64
CA ASN A 18 -12.07 -16.02 -1.12
C ASN A 18 -11.53 -15.35 -2.40
N LEU A 19 -12.29 -14.46 -3.04
CA LEU A 19 -11.81 -13.76 -4.23
C LEU A 19 -10.79 -12.68 -3.86
N VAL A 20 -9.73 -12.63 -4.66
CA VAL A 20 -8.57 -11.78 -4.39
C VAL A 20 -8.20 -10.97 -5.63
N SER A 21 -8.13 -9.64 -5.50
CA SER A 21 -7.86 -8.72 -6.62
C SER A 21 -6.48 -8.90 -7.25
N CYS A 22 -5.45 -9.17 -6.44
CA CYS A 22 -4.05 -9.13 -6.86
C CYS A 22 -3.27 -10.35 -6.34
N ALA A 23 -3.73 -11.57 -6.64
CA ALA A 23 -3.10 -12.81 -6.15
C ALA A 23 -1.59 -12.92 -6.52
N GLY A 24 -1.17 -12.33 -7.64
CA GLY A 24 0.23 -12.28 -8.06
C GLY A 24 1.16 -11.53 -7.10
N LEU A 25 0.61 -10.70 -6.18
CA LEU A 25 1.41 -10.06 -5.13
C LEU A 25 1.94 -11.04 -4.10
N VAL A 26 1.31 -12.21 -3.90
CA VAL A 26 1.77 -13.20 -2.93
C VAL A 26 3.20 -13.68 -3.24
N PRO A 27 3.50 -14.22 -4.43
CA PRO A 27 4.87 -14.61 -4.77
C PRO A 27 5.82 -13.40 -4.87
N LEU A 28 5.36 -12.24 -5.33
CA LEU A 28 6.19 -11.04 -5.46
C LEU A 28 6.65 -10.51 -4.10
N MET A 29 5.73 -10.34 -3.16
CA MET A 29 6.06 -9.85 -1.81
C MET A 29 6.81 -10.89 -1.00
N SER A 30 6.58 -12.18 -1.26
CA SER A 30 7.40 -13.26 -0.70
C SER A 30 8.86 -13.16 -1.17
N LEU A 31 9.09 -12.91 -2.46
CA LEU A 31 10.43 -12.68 -2.99
C LEU A 31 11.06 -11.42 -2.38
N ALA A 32 10.31 -10.32 -2.30
CA ALA A 32 10.78 -9.07 -1.69
C ALA A 32 11.19 -9.26 -0.21
N GLN A 33 10.45 -10.08 0.54
CA GLN A 33 10.82 -10.44 1.90
C GLN A 33 12.10 -11.28 1.93
N GLN A 34 12.23 -12.28 1.06
CA GLN A 34 13.42 -13.15 0.98
C GLN A 34 14.69 -12.37 0.58
N THR A 35 14.56 -11.38 -0.30
CA THR A 35 15.67 -10.50 -0.70
C THR A 35 15.97 -9.40 0.34
N GLY A 36 15.18 -9.33 1.41
CA GLY A 36 15.43 -8.42 2.53
C GLY A 36 14.93 -6.99 2.31
N LEU A 37 13.99 -6.74 1.39
CA LEU A 37 13.45 -5.40 1.11
C LEU A 37 12.94 -4.73 2.40
N SER A 38 12.12 -5.42 3.19
CA SER A 38 11.56 -4.87 4.44
C SER A 38 12.65 -4.47 5.43
N ARG A 39 13.74 -5.24 5.49
CA ARG A 39 14.90 -4.91 6.34
C ARG A 39 15.64 -3.69 5.80
N LEU A 40 15.91 -3.63 4.49
CA LEU A 40 16.56 -2.48 3.87
C LEU A 40 15.77 -1.20 4.10
N LEU A 41 14.44 -1.23 3.95
CA LEU A 41 13.59 -0.08 4.23
C LEU A 41 13.67 0.35 5.70
N ALA A 42 13.71 -0.61 6.64
CA ALA A 42 13.84 -0.30 8.06
C ALA A 42 15.22 0.30 8.41
N ASP A 43 16.28 -0.18 7.75
CA ASP A 43 17.66 0.22 8.02
C ASP A 43 18.03 1.55 7.33
N LYS A 44 17.44 1.86 6.17
CA LYS A 44 17.83 3.02 5.34
C LYS A 44 16.92 4.23 5.50
N ILE A 45 15.64 4.03 5.80
CA ILE A 45 14.67 5.13 5.87
C ILE A 45 14.68 5.70 7.28
N HIS A 46 15.22 6.91 7.40
CA HIS A 46 15.29 7.63 8.64
C HIS A 46 14.84 9.07 8.49
N ILE A 47 13.76 9.41 9.19
CA ILE A 47 13.19 10.75 9.27
C ILE A 47 13.40 11.25 10.70
N ALA A 48 14.48 12.00 10.92
CA ALA A 48 14.89 12.45 12.23
C ALA A 48 13.91 13.45 12.86
N THR A 49 13.29 14.30 12.05
CA THR A 49 12.42 15.40 12.48
C THR A 49 11.09 15.35 11.73
N PRO A 50 10.16 14.46 12.14
CA PRO A 50 8.86 14.38 11.49
C PRO A 50 7.98 15.58 11.90
N ARG A 51 7.21 16.11 10.96
CA ARG A 51 6.20 17.15 11.18
C ARG A 51 5.10 16.67 12.13
N ILE A 52 4.72 15.40 12.02
CA ILE A 52 3.81 14.74 12.95
C ILE A 52 4.39 13.42 13.45
N LYS A 53 4.15 13.09 14.73
CA LYS A 53 4.75 11.90 15.38
C LYS A 53 4.48 10.59 14.63
N SER A 54 3.28 10.43 14.07
CA SER A 54 2.91 9.23 13.30
C SER A 54 3.49 9.20 11.88
N GLY A 55 4.05 10.32 11.40
CA GLY A 55 4.65 10.46 10.08
C GLY A 55 5.81 9.49 9.87
N SER A 56 6.75 9.43 10.81
CA SER A 56 7.90 8.52 10.75
C SER A 56 7.72 7.18 11.46
N ALA A 57 6.55 6.93 12.05
CA ALA A 57 6.29 5.66 12.73
C ALA A 57 6.21 4.51 11.72
N ASN A 58 6.97 3.42 11.96
CA ASN A 58 6.97 2.21 11.16
C ASN A 58 7.05 2.48 9.63
N PRO A 59 8.13 3.10 9.12
CA PRO A 59 8.20 3.52 7.72
C PRO A 59 8.27 2.33 6.77
N ALA A 60 8.99 1.27 7.14
CA ALA A 60 9.18 0.09 6.30
C ALA A 60 7.87 -0.58 5.85
N PRO A 61 6.92 -0.96 6.73
CA PRO A 61 5.72 -1.65 6.28
C PRO A 61 4.72 -0.70 5.56
N LYS A 62 4.77 0.62 5.82
CA LYS A 62 4.03 1.62 5.02
C LYS A 62 4.57 1.75 3.60
N LEU A 63 5.91 1.75 3.42
CA LEU A 63 6.55 1.76 2.11
C LEU A 63 6.35 0.43 1.38
N ALA A 64 6.41 -0.70 2.08
CA ALA A 64 6.08 -2.00 1.50
C ALA A 64 4.62 -2.05 1.00
N THR A 65 3.68 -1.43 1.73
CA THR A 65 2.28 -1.25 1.29
C THR A 65 2.21 -0.43 0.00
N LEU A 66 2.93 0.70 -0.06
CA LEU A 66 2.98 1.53 -1.27
C LEU A 66 3.51 0.76 -2.49
N ILE A 67 4.63 0.06 -2.33
CA ILE A 67 5.25 -0.75 -3.39
C ILE A 67 4.28 -1.85 -3.85
N ALA A 68 3.66 -2.57 -2.92
CA ALA A 68 2.66 -3.59 -3.25
C ALA A 68 1.46 -3.00 -4.01
N GLY A 69 0.99 -1.82 -3.62
CA GLY A 69 -0.06 -1.08 -4.34
C GLY A 69 0.35 -0.75 -5.77
N MET A 70 1.54 -0.18 -5.96
CA MET A 70 2.09 0.13 -7.28
C MET A 70 2.21 -1.13 -8.16
N CYS A 71 2.70 -2.24 -7.60
CA CYS A 71 2.75 -3.53 -8.30
C CYS A 71 1.36 -4.09 -8.63
N GLY A 72 0.35 -3.76 -7.82
CA GLY A 72 -1.06 -4.07 -8.06
C GLY A 72 -1.76 -3.13 -9.03
N GLY A 73 -1.07 -2.11 -9.56
CA GLY A 73 -1.60 -1.15 -10.53
C GLY A 73 -2.06 0.18 -9.96
N ALA A 74 -1.80 0.49 -8.68
CA ALA A 74 -2.09 1.80 -8.10
C ALA A 74 -1.21 2.88 -8.75
N ASP A 75 -1.85 3.90 -9.35
CA ASP A 75 -1.14 5.04 -9.95
C ASP A 75 -1.18 6.29 -9.05
N CYS A 76 -2.14 6.34 -8.12
CA CYS A 76 -2.26 7.40 -7.13
C CYS A 76 -2.41 6.83 -5.70
N ILE A 77 -2.38 7.72 -4.70
CA ILE A 77 -2.47 7.31 -3.30
C ILE A 77 -3.82 6.67 -2.96
N ASP A 78 -4.90 7.12 -3.61
CA ASP A 78 -6.25 6.63 -3.37
C ASP A 78 -6.41 5.19 -3.88
N ASP A 79 -5.65 4.80 -4.91
CA ASP A 79 -5.67 3.44 -5.46
C ASP A 79 -4.96 2.40 -4.59
N ILE A 80 -4.26 2.81 -3.52
CA ILE A 80 -3.65 1.85 -2.56
C ILE A 80 -4.69 0.94 -1.92
N ASP A 81 -5.96 1.32 -1.95
CA ASP A 81 -7.04 0.43 -1.53
C ASP A 81 -7.17 -0.83 -2.38
N VAL A 82 -6.61 -0.88 -3.60
CA VAL A 82 -6.63 -2.08 -4.46
C VAL A 82 -6.06 -3.33 -3.77
N ILE A 83 -5.06 -3.16 -2.88
CA ILE A 83 -4.46 -4.26 -2.11
C ILE A 83 -5.16 -4.53 -0.77
N ARG A 84 -6.30 -3.85 -0.52
CA ARG A 84 -7.15 -3.98 0.67
C ARG A 84 -8.56 -4.48 0.33
N LEU A 85 -8.84 -4.75 -0.94
CA LEU A 85 -10.12 -5.27 -1.44
C LEU A 85 -10.20 -6.81 -1.34
N GLY A 86 -11.43 -7.33 -1.21
CA GLY A 86 -11.71 -8.78 -1.17
C GLY A 86 -10.94 -9.50 -0.05
N GLY A 87 -10.52 -10.73 -0.34
CA GLY A 87 -9.77 -11.60 0.58
C GLY A 87 -8.31 -11.19 0.86
N MET A 88 -7.84 -10.02 0.36
CA MET A 88 -6.44 -9.59 0.52
C MET A 88 -5.97 -9.51 1.98
N LYS A 89 -6.89 -9.16 2.91
CA LYS A 89 -6.58 -9.08 4.35
C LYS A 89 -6.26 -10.44 4.98
N THR A 90 -6.70 -11.54 4.37
CA THR A 90 -6.36 -12.91 4.79
C THR A 90 -4.94 -13.29 4.36
N LEU A 91 -4.47 -12.72 3.24
CA LEU A 91 -3.13 -12.98 2.70
C LEU A 91 -2.06 -12.08 3.31
N PHE A 92 -2.40 -10.84 3.65
CA PHE A 92 -1.45 -9.83 4.12
C PHE A 92 -1.93 -9.14 5.39
N GLY A 93 -1.17 -9.30 6.49
CA GLY A 93 -1.46 -8.64 7.77
C GLY A 93 -0.92 -7.21 7.90
N GLY A 94 -0.01 -6.79 7.02
CA GLY A 94 0.73 -5.52 7.10
C GLY A 94 0.27 -4.42 6.15
N VAL A 95 -0.98 -4.43 5.70
CA VAL A 95 -1.50 -3.50 4.68
C VAL A 95 -2.12 -2.26 5.32
N TYR A 96 -1.61 -1.08 4.98
CA TYR A 96 -2.07 0.19 5.52
C TYR A 96 -3.03 0.93 4.57
N ALA A 97 -3.96 1.69 5.15
CA ALA A 97 -4.85 2.57 4.40
C ALA A 97 -4.07 3.69 3.67
N PRO A 98 -4.61 4.22 2.54
CA PRO A 98 -4.08 5.37 1.81
C PRO A 98 -3.65 6.54 2.68
N SER A 99 -4.48 6.90 3.67
CA SER A 99 -4.22 8.00 4.60
C SER A 99 -2.98 7.76 5.50
N THR A 100 -2.76 6.51 5.92
CA THR A 100 -1.61 6.13 6.74
C THR A 100 -0.31 6.12 5.94
N VAL A 101 -0.35 5.62 4.70
CA VAL A 101 0.78 5.70 3.77
C VAL A 101 1.07 7.16 3.42
N GLY A 102 0.04 7.93 3.07
CA GLY A 102 0.16 9.34 2.75
C GLY A 102 0.68 10.18 3.93
N THR A 103 0.41 9.79 5.17
CA THR A 103 0.97 10.44 6.36
C THR A 103 2.50 10.33 6.38
N LEU A 104 3.04 9.16 6.03
CA LEU A 104 4.48 8.98 5.87
C LEU A 104 5.03 9.76 4.67
N LEU A 105 4.37 9.69 3.51
CA LEU A 105 4.85 10.35 2.29
C LEU A 105 4.98 11.87 2.45
N ARG A 106 4.12 12.50 3.26
CA ARG A 106 4.20 13.94 3.57
C ARG A 106 5.41 14.34 4.41
N GLU A 107 6.12 13.38 5.00
CA GLU A 107 7.37 13.63 5.72
C GLU A 107 8.60 13.61 4.81
N PHE A 108 8.49 13.02 3.61
CA PHE A 108 9.58 13.01 2.64
C PHE A 108 9.79 14.42 2.09
N THR A 109 11.06 14.78 1.97
CA THR A 109 11.53 16.04 1.37
C THR A 109 12.67 15.71 0.40
N PHE A 110 13.15 16.67 -0.37
CA PHE A 110 14.21 16.43 -1.35
C PHE A 110 15.45 15.74 -0.76
N GLY A 111 15.83 16.06 0.49
CA GLY A 111 16.96 15.44 1.18
C GLY A 111 16.78 13.94 1.47
N HIS A 112 15.54 13.45 1.54
CA HIS A 112 15.22 12.05 1.80
C HIS A 112 15.26 11.17 0.54
N ALA A 113 15.27 11.76 -0.67
CA ALA A 113 15.24 11.02 -1.93
C ALA A 113 16.45 10.07 -2.09
N ARG A 114 17.58 10.37 -1.44
CA ARG A 114 18.79 9.53 -1.46
C ARG A 114 18.74 8.32 -0.50
N GLN A 115 17.71 8.24 0.33
CA GLN A 115 17.47 7.10 1.21
C GLN A 115 16.64 5.99 0.54
N LEU A 116 15.98 6.33 -0.58
CA LEU A 116 15.16 5.44 -1.41
C LEU A 116 16.00 4.79 -2.53
#